data_AF-A0A1D1XVI0-F1
#
_entry.id   AF-A0A1D1XVI0-F1
#
_cell.length_a   1.000
_cell.length_b   1.000
_cell.length_c   1.000
_cell.angle_alpha   90.00
_cell.angle_beta   90.00
_cell.angle_gamma   90.00
#
_symmetry.space_group_name_H-M   'P 1'
#
loop_
_entity.id
_entity.type
_entity.pdbx_description
1 polymer ?
#
loop_
_entity_poly.entity_id
_entity_poly.type
_entity_poly.pdbx_seq_one_letter_code
_entity_poly.pdbx_strand_id
1 'polypeptide(L)'
;MGGKSSREDSGRRSIRSSSSSYYGAGGGGYPQDPAPWGAPVYSPAQQTQAAYQNHNPRHEGYSSPQREGYAVPYPAPSTSYSTGQPNTGRRLERKYSRIADDYKSLDQVTEALAKAGLESSNLIVGIDFTKSNEWTGKISFNHQSLHRIGDIHNPYEQALSIIGRTLSAFDEDNFIPCFGFGDASTHDQDVFSFNPDESPCNGFEEALSQYREIAPQLRLSGPTSFAPIIEMAMTIVEQSGGQYHVLLIIADGQVTRSVDTLSGQLSSQEQKTVDAIVKASQFPLSIILVGVGDGPWDMMKEFDDNIPARSFDNFQFVNFTEIMSKRVSQSRKETEFALAALMEIPSQYKATLELGLLGHSTGKSPDRFPLPPPVGSHGVSSISTKPSRSTSFQQSAPVYPGYDTAPSTAPSASNSSWDNNVCPICLTNPKDLAFGCGHQTCCTCGQTLQTCPICRSEIATRIRLY
;
A
#
# COMPACT_ATOMS: atom_id res chain seq x y z
N MET A 1 10.28 18.05 -73.57
CA MET A 1 11.70 17.66 -73.32
C MET A 1 11.67 16.80 -72.05
N GLY A 2 12.18 15.57 -71.92
CA GLY A 2 13.14 14.77 -72.72
C GLY A 2 14.52 14.76 -72.03
N GLY A 3 15.22 13.64 -71.74
CA GLY A 3 15.00 12.18 -71.91
C GLY A 3 14.79 11.41 -70.57
N LYS A 4 14.73 10.07 -70.47
CA LYS A 4 15.58 8.94 -70.98
C LYS A 4 17.03 9.01 -70.45
N SER A 5 17.73 7.96 -69.97
CA SER A 5 17.51 6.48 -69.75
C SER A 5 18.47 6.02 -68.60
N SER A 6 18.59 4.81 -68.00
CA SER A 6 18.21 3.38 -68.20
C SER A 6 17.92 2.74 -66.79
N ARG A 7 17.60 1.46 -66.49
CA ARG A 7 17.79 0.07 -67.01
C ARG A 7 19.20 -0.55 -66.76
N GLU A 8 19.34 -1.53 -65.82
CA GLU A 8 19.37 -3.02 -66.01
C GLU A 8 20.82 -3.58 -66.04
N ASP A 9 21.19 -4.83 -65.71
CA ASP A 9 20.53 -5.99 -65.06
C ASP A 9 21.60 -7.04 -64.61
N SER A 10 21.22 -8.01 -63.76
CA SER A 10 21.82 -9.35 -63.56
C SER A 10 23.17 -9.51 -62.81
N GLY A 11 23.34 -10.65 -62.13
CA GLY A 11 24.59 -10.95 -61.40
C GLY A 11 24.68 -12.18 -60.49
N ARG A 12 23.99 -13.30 -60.79
CA ARG A 12 24.12 -14.56 -59.98
C ARG A 12 25.56 -15.11 -59.98
N ARG A 13 26.08 -15.48 -58.81
CA ARG A 13 27.02 -16.62 -58.66
C ARG A 13 26.89 -17.27 -57.28
N SER A 14 27.08 -18.59 -57.22
CA SER A 14 27.03 -19.39 -55.98
C SER A 14 28.33 -20.15 -55.78
N ILE A 15 28.70 -20.40 -54.53
CA ILE A 15 29.77 -21.35 -54.16
C ILE A 15 29.19 -22.35 -53.14
N ARG A 16 29.41 -23.65 -53.39
CA ARG A 16 29.14 -24.78 -52.46
C ARG A 16 30.34 -24.90 -51.50
N SER A 17 30.29 -25.56 -50.34
CA SER A 17 30.33 -27.01 -50.07
C SER A 17 31.00 -27.20 -48.69
N SER A 18 30.85 -28.25 -47.88
CA SER A 18 29.96 -29.44 -47.81
C SER A 18 30.16 -30.14 -46.44
N SER A 19 29.27 -31.05 -46.04
CA SER A 19 29.48 -32.32 -45.23
C SER A 19 30.53 -32.36 -44.09
N SER A 20 30.31 -32.96 -42.91
CA SER A 20 29.44 -34.08 -42.47
C SER A 20 29.28 -34.03 -40.93
N SER A 21 28.37 -34.71 -40.21
CA SER A 21 27.51 -35.90 -40.45
C SER A 21 28.19 -37.26 -40.30
N TYR A 22 28.37 -37.74 -39.06
CA TYR A 22 28.65 -39.16 -38.76
C TYR A 22 27.57 -39.77 -37.86
N TYR A 23 27.10 -40.97 -38.23
CA TYR A 23 26.23 -41.83 -37.43
C TYR A 23 27.05 -43.00 -36.86
N GLY A 24 26.64 -43.53 -35.70
CA GLY A 24 27.10 -44.79 -35.15
C GLY A 24 26.08 -45.29 -34.13
N ALA A 25 25.59 -46.51 -34.26
CA ALA A 25 24.43 -47.00 -33.51
C ALA A 25 24.51 -48.50 -33.16
N GLY A 26 23.79 -48.89 -32.11
CA GLY A 26 23.60 -50.27 -31.65
C GLY A 26 24.24 -50.56 -30.29
N GLY A 27 23.62 -51.32 -29.38
CA GLY A 27 22.23 -51.80 -29.40
C GLY A 27 21.96 -53.02 -28.51
N GLY A 28 20.77 -53.09 -27.90
CA GLY A 28 20.21 -54.28 -27.26
C GLY A 28 20.48 -54.43 -25.75
N GLY A 29 19.43 -54.76 -24.98
CA GLY A 29 19.53 -55.11 -23.56
C GLY A 29 18.32 -54.71 -22.70
N TYR A 30 17.29 -55.57 -22.63
CA TYR A 30 16.31 -55.54 -21.53
C TYR A 30 16.94 -56.16 -20.27
N PRO A 31 16.57 -55.70 -19.06
CA PRO A 31 15.55 -56.45 -18.31
C PRO A 31 14.55 -55.62 -17.48
N GLN A 32 13.36 -56.21 -17.33
CA GLN A 32 12.30 -56.15 -16.30
C GLN A 32 12.29 -55.07 -15.19
N ASP A 33 11.06 -54.65 -14.86
CA ASP A 33 10.66 -53.79 -13.74
C ASP A 33 11.00 -54.34 -12.34
N PRO A 34 10.95 -53.47 -11.32
CA PRO A 34 9.94 -53.70 -10.27
C PRO A 34 9.01 -52.49 -10.03
N ALA A 35 7.83 -52.78 -9.48
CA ALA A 35 6.68 -51.87 -9.38
C ALA A 35 6.81 -50.73 -8.33
N PRO A 36 5.96 -49.67 -8.40
CA PRO A 36 6.01 -48.54 -7.48
C PRO A 36 5.52 -48.88 -6.07
N TRP A 37 6.04 -48.16 -5.07
CA TRP A 37 5.51 -48.20 -3.70
C TRP A 37 4.12 -47.56 -3.64
N GLY A 38 3.19 -48.23 -2.97
CA GLY A 38 1.76 -47.95 -3.09
C GLY A 38 1.27 -46.70 -2.35
N ALA A 39 0.33 -45.98 -2.97
CA ALA A 39 -0.51 -45.00 -2.29
C ALA A 39 -1.55 -45.71 -1.38
N PRO A 40 -1.89 -45.16 -0.20
CA PRO A 40 -2.90 -45.75 0.68
C PRO A 40 -4.31 -45.63 0.08
N VAL A 41 -4.97 -46.77 -0.14
CA VAL A 41 -6.35 -46.82 -0.64
C VAL A 41 -7.33 -46.45 0.47
N TYR A 42 -7.94 -45.27 0.39
CA TYR A 42 -9.16 -44.95 1.15
C TYR A 42 -10.38 -45.48 0.40
N SER A 43 -11.00 -46.54 0.94
CA SER A 43 -12.36 -46.95 0.55
C SER A 43 -13.41 -46.17 1.36
N PRO A 44 -14.58 -45.87 0.79
CA PRO A 44 -15.55 -44.99 1.43
C PRO A 44 -16.30 -45.69 2.58
N ALA A 45 -16.15 -45.17 3.80
CA ALA A 45 -17.01 -45.55 4.92
C ALA A 45 -18.43 -44.98 4.73
N GLN A 46 -19.44 -45.76 5.09
CA GLN A 46 -20.86 -45.45 4.79
C GLN A 46 -21.42 -44.36 5.71
N GLN A 47 -22.21 -43.45 5.14
CA GLN A 47 -22.93 -42.42 5.91
C GLN A 47 -24.09 -43.04 6.70
N THR A 48 -23.93 -43.20 8.01
CA THR A 48 -25.05 -43.49 8.92
C THR A 48 -25.84 -42.20 9.21
N GLN A 49 -27.07 -42.12 8.70
CA GLN A 49 -27.98 -41.02 9.00
C GLN A 49 -28.42 -41.05 10.47
N ALA A 50 -28.08 -40.02 11.24
CA ALA A 50 -28.67 -39.76 12.56
C ALA A 50 -29.88 -38.83 12.40
N ALA A 51 -31.07 -39.30 12.79
CA ALA A 51 -32.30 -38.52 12.66
C ALA A 51 -32.48 -37.54 13.83
N TYR A 52 -32.64 -36.26 13.54
CA TYR A 52 -33.03 -35.26 14.54
C TYR A 52 -34.52 -35.40 14.88
N GLN A 53 -34.82 -36.10 15.98
CA GLN A 53 -36.18 -36.16 16.51
C GLN A 53 -36.53 -34.89 17.30
N ASN A 54 -37.67 -34.30 16.94
CA ASN A 54 -38.21 -33.09 17.53
C ASN A 54 -39.03 -33.43 18.80
N HIS A 55 -38.62 -32.95 19.98
CA HIS A 55 -39.34 -33.16 21.24
C HIS A 55 -39.29 -31.94 22.17
N ASN A 56 -40.37 -31.76 22.93
CA ASN A 56 -40.71 -30.54 23.68
C ASN A 56 -41.33 -30.90 25.05
N PRO A 57 -40.81 -30.43 26.20
CA PRO A 57 -41.44 -30.59 27.51
C PRO A 57 -42.07 -29.30 28.06
N ARG A 58 -43.27 -29.39 28.65
CA ARG A 58 -43.94 -28.32 29.40
C ARG A 58 -44.04 -28.65 30.89
N HIS A 59 -43.76 -27.63 31.73
CA HIS A 59 -44.26 -27.35 33.09
C HIS A 59 -44.72 -28.46 34.07
N GLU A 60 -44.08 -28.46 35.25
CA GLU A 60 -44.71 -28.16 36.56
C GLU A 60 -43.62 -27.54 37.49
N GLY A 61 -43.85 -27.08 38.74
CA GLY A 61 -45.06 -26.96 39.57
C GLY A 61 -44.72 -26.40 40.97
N TYR A 62 -45.73 -25.83 41.69
CA TYR A 62 -45.69 -25.31 43.09
C TYR A 62 -44.69 -24.17 43.46
N SER A 63 -44.91 -23.28 44.45
CA SER A 63 -46.12 -22.57 44.95
C SER A 63 -45.78 -21.57 46.09
N SER A 64 -46.07 -20.27 45.91
CA SER A 64 -46.59 -19.32 46.93
C SER A 64 -45.72 -18.95 48.17
N PRO A 65 -46.04 -17.88 48.96
CA PRO A 65 -47.24 -17.02 48.96
C PRO A 65 -47.01 -15.49 48.76
N GLN A 66 -48.10 -14.73 48.81
CA GLN A 66 -48.20 -13.29 48.51
C GLN A 66 -48.03 -12.37 49.75
N ARG A 67 -47.85 -11.07 49.49
CA ARG A 67 -48.31 -9.99 50.37
C ARG A 67 -48.84 -8.80 49.55
N GLU A 68 -49.83 -8.10 50.08
CA GLU A 68 -50.56 -7.02 49.41
C GLU A 68 -49.89 -5.64 49.61
N GLY A 69 -50.10 -4.72 48.66
CA GLY A 69 -49.60 -3.35 48.74
C GLY A 69 -50.32 -2.42 47.75
N TYR A 70 -51.02 -1.41 48.26
CA TYR A 70 -51.90 -0.53 47.50
C TYR A 70 -51.16 0.37 46.49
N ALA A 71 -51.78 0.62 45.34
CA ALA A 71 -51.27 1.54 44.33
C ALA A 71 -51.85 2.96 44.51
N VAL A 72 -51.00 3.98 44.29
CA VAL A 72 -51.39 5.40 44.17
C VAL A 72 -50.62 5.99 42.98
N PRO A 73 -51.23 6.83 42.11
CA PRO A 73 -50.58 7.25 40.87
C PRO A 73 -49.64 8.44 41.05
N TYR A 74 -48.45 8.37 40.46
CA TYR A 74 -47.60 9.55 40.21
C TYR A 74 -47.84 10.10 38.80
N PRO A 75 -47.85 11.44 38.60
CA PRO A 75 -48.09 12.06 37.30
C PRO A 75 -46.90 11.87 36.35
N ALA A 76 -47.19 11.75 35.05
CA ALA A 76 -46.18 11.60 34.01
C ALA A 76 -45.40 12.92 33.77
N PRO A 77 -44.09 12.87 33.49
CA PRO A 77 -43.35 14.01 32.96
C PRO A 77 -43.95 14.48 31.62
N SER A 78 -44.08 15.79 31.47
CA SER A 78 -44.67 16.43 30.29
C SER A 78 -43.89 16.15 29.01
N THR A 79 -44.58 15.73 27.94
CA THR A 79 -43.99 15.52 26.61
C THR A 79 -43.47 16.83 26.01
N SER A 80 -42.15 16.99 25.93
CA SER A 80 -41.54 17.98 25.05
C SER A 80 -41.66 17.50 23.60
N TYR A 81 -42.46 18.22 22.80
CA TYR A 81 -42.56 17.98 21.36
C TYR A 81 -41.31 18.49 20.62
N SER A 82 -40.18 17.83 20.84
CA SER A 82 -39.07 17.89 19.89
C SER A 82 -39.52 17.19 18.60
N THR A 83 -39.86 17.97 17.58
CA THR A 83 -40.14 17.47 16.23
C THR A 83 -38.93 16.71 15.71
N GLY A 84 -39.00 15.38 15.75
CA GLY A 84 -37.90 14.53 15.32
C GLY A 84 -37.57 14.78 13.85
N GLN A 85 -36.37 15.29 13.58
CA GLN A 85 -35.80 15.16 12.25
C GLN A 85 -35.78 13.66 11.89
N PRO A 86 -36.20 13.28 10.67
CA PRO A 86 -36.13 11.89 10.26
C PRO A 86 -34.68 11.38 10.29
N ASN A 87 -34.53 10.07 10.44
CA ASN A 87 -33.25 9.38 10.65
C ASN A 87 -32.39 9.33 9.35
N THR A 88 -32.07 10.50 8.79
CA THR A 88 -31.51 10.71 7.44
C THR A 88 -30.03 10.37 7.37
N GLY A 89 -29.19 10.86 8.30
CA GLY A 89 -27.75 10.54 8.35
C GLY A 89 -27.52 9.03 8.32
N ARG A 90 -28.10 8.31 9.28
CA ARG A 90 -28.08 6.83 9.35
C ARG A 90 -28.73 6.10 8.18
N ARG A 91 -29.45 6.80 7.30
CA ARG A 91 -29.99 6.24 6.04
C ARG A 91 -29.03 6.50 4.86
N LEU A 92 -28.30 7.61 4.88
CA LEU A 92 -27.25 7.93 3.91
C LEU A 92 -25.98 7.11 4.18
N GLU A 93 -25.53 7.03 5.43
CA GLU A 93 -24.46 6.13 5.89
C GLU A 93 -24.68 4.69 5.40
N ARG A 94 -25.93 4.19 5.48
CA ARG A 94 -26.32 2.85 4.99
C ARG A 94 -26.53 2.74 3.48
N LYS A 95 -26.76 3.86 2.78
CA LYS A 95 -26.86 3.90 1.33
C LYS A 95 -25.48 3.82 0.69
N TYR A 96 -24.48 4.40 1.35
CA TYR A 96 -23.10 4.49 0.90
C TYR A 96 -22.14 3.67 1.77
N SER A 97 -22.58 2.65 2.50
CA SER A 97 -21.68 1.83 3.34
C SER A 97 -20.75 0.92 2.53
N ARG A 98 -21.19 0.59 1.31
CA ARG A 98 -20.49 -0.17 0.28
C ARG A 98 -20.96 0.34 -1.09
N ILE A 99 -20.05 0.59 -2.03
CA ILE A 99 -20.40 0.92 -3.43
C ILE A 99 -20.25 -0.36 -4.31
N ALA A 100 -20.63 -0.31 -5.59
CA ALA A 100 -20.67 -1.47 -6.47
C ALA A 100 -20.17 -1.16 -7.90
N ASP A 101 -19.66 -2.18 -8.58
CA ASP A 101 -19.14 -2.15 -9.96
C ASP A 101 -20.24 -1.91 -11.02
N ASP A 102 -20.85 -0.73 -11.02
CA ASP A 102 -21.95 -0.38 -11.91
C ASP A 102 -21.51 -0.03 -13.36
N TYR A 103 -20.24 0.33 -13.58
CA TYR A 103 -19.74 0.87 -14.85
C TYR A 103 -19.00 -0.14 -15.74
N LYS A 104 -19.12 0.03 -17.07
CA LYS A 104 -18.59 -0.92 -18.08
C LYS A 104 -17.71 -0.27 -19.15
N SER A 105 -17.61 1.06 -19.17
CA SER A 105 -16.62 1.81 -19.94
C SER A 105 -16.29 3.13 -19.26
N LEU A 106 -15.15 3.72 -19.61
CA LEU A 106 -14.77 5.06 -19.15
C LEU A 106 -15.82 6.11 -19.53
N ASP A 107 -16.47 5.99 -20.69
CA ASP A 107 -17.51 6.93 -21.11
C ASP A 107 -18.68 6.96 -20.11
N GLN A 108 -19.05 5.82 -19.53
CA GLN A 108 -20.13 5.73 -18.53
C GLN A 108 -19.72 6.35 -17.19
N VAL A 109 -18.44 6.22 -16.81
CA VAL A 109 -17.87 6.92 -15.66
C VAL A 109 -17.88 8.42 -15.89
N THR A 110 -17.30 8.90 -17.00
CA THR A 110 -17.26 10.33 -17.38
C THR A 110 -18.67 10.94 -17.42
N GLU A 111 -19.63 10.23 -18.02
CA GLU A 111 -21.03 10.67 -18.05
C GLU A 111 -21.65 10.69 -16.64
N ALA A 112 -21.27 9.78 -15.74
CA ALA A 112 -21.74 9.76 -14.35
C ALA A 112 -21.12 10.87 -13.48
N LEU A 113 -19.82 11.17 -13.65
CA LEU A 113 -19.14 12.29 -13.00
C LEU A 113 -19.79 13.63 -13.41
N ALA A 114 -19.96 13.84 -14.71
CA ALA A 114 -20.65 15.01 -15.25
C ALA A 114 -22.12 15.10 -14.78
N LYS A 115 -22.86 13.99 -14.73
CA LYS A 115 -24.23 13.94 -14.18
C LYS A 115 -24.31 14.16 -12.67
N ALA A 116 -23.23 13.90 -11.92
CA ALA A 116 -23.15 14.18 -10.50
C ALA A 116 -22.83 15.65 -10.20
N GLY A 117 -22.32 16.40 -11.18
CA GLY A 117 -21.89 17.79 -11.05
C GLY A 117 -20.39 17.96 -10.78
N LEU A 118 -19.57 16.91 -10.98
CA LEU A 118 -18.12 17.03 -10.91
C LEU A 118 -17.61 17.68 -12.20
N GLU A 119 -17.51 19.02 -12.19
CA GLU A 119 -16.90 19.79 -13.27
C GLU A 119 -15.36 19.76 -13.21
N SER A 120 -14.81 19.60 -12.00
CA SER A 120 -13.38 19.51 -11.69
C SER A 120 -13.15 18.72 -10.38
N SER A 121 -11.92 18.22 -10.18
CA SER A 121 -11.44 17.61 -8.95
C SER A 121 -9.95 17.94 -8.76
N ASN A 122 -9.39 17.69 -7.57
CA ASN A 122 -7.97 17.85 -7.31
C ASN A 122 -7.32 16.50 -7.00
N LEU A 123 -6.17 16.20 -7.61
CA LEU A 123 -5.43 14.95 -7.40
C LEU A 123 -4.28 15.10 -6.40
N ILE A 124 -4.15 14.14 -5.48
CA ILE A 124 -3.01 14.01 -4.56
C ILE A 124 -2.33 12.67 -4.81
N VAL A 125 -1.00 12.62 -4.84
CA VAL A 125 -0.24 11.38 -5.09
C VAL A 125 0.63 11.03 -3.88
N GLY A 126 0.51 9.78 -3.42
CA GLY A 126 1.34 9.17 -2.38
C GLY A 126 2.04 7.91 -2.88
N ILE A 127 3.36 7.88 -2.80
CA ILE A 127 4.20 6.75 -3.22
C ILE A 127 4.80 6.05 -2.00
N ASP A 128 4.50 4.76 -1.87
CA ASP A 128 5.17 3.87 -0.92
C ASP A 128 6.63 3.69 -1.32
N PHE A 129 7.56 3.95 -0.40
CA PHE A 129 9.00 3.70 -0.53
C PHE A 129 9.51 2.79 0.60
N THR A 130 8.67 1.87 1.07
CA THR A 130 9.06 0.86 2.05
C THR A 130 9.89 -0.25 1.42
N LYS A 131 10.60 -1.01 2.26
CA LYS A 131 11.59 -2.01 1.86
C LYS A 131 10.97 -3.30 1.30
N SER A 132 9.67 -3.51 1.47
CA SER A 132 8.97 -4.65 0.83
C SER A 132 9.12 -4.62 -0.70
N ASN A 133 9.18 -3.41 -1.28
CA ASN A 133 9.47 -3.16 -2.69
C ASN A 133 10.82 -3.72 -3.19
N GLU A 134 11.73 -4.19 -2.33
CA GLU A 134 12.93 -4.95 -2.76
C GLU A 134 12.61 -6.39 -3.20
N TRP A 135 11.54 -7.01 -2.67
CA TRP A 135 11.24 -8.44 -2.84
C TRP A 135 9.81 -8.75 -3.33
N THR A 136 8.87 -7.81 -3.28
CA THR A 136 7.51 -7.95 -3.85
C THR A 136 7.46 -7.83 -5.39
N GLY A 137 8.61 -7.65 -6.06
CA GLY A 137 8.77 -7.83 -7.51
C GLY A 137 9.27 -9.22 -7.92
N LYS A 138 9.22 -10.22 -7.02
CA LYS A 138 9.80 -11.56 -7.21
C LYS A 138 9.17 -12.34 -8.35
N ILE A 139 7.85 -12.25 -8.55
CA ILE A 139 7.11 -12.96 -9.61
C ILE A 139 6.74 -11.99 -10.74
N SER A 140 6.17 -10.84 -10.39
CA SER A 140 5.64 -9.84 -11.31
C SER A 140 6.70 -9.01 -12.03
N PHE A 141 7.90 -8.84 -11.44
CA PHE A 141 8.95 -7.97 -11.96
C PHE A 141 10.34 -8.65 -12.03
N ASN A 142 10.35 -9.97 -12.29
CA ASN A 142 11.56 -10.76 -12.59
C ASN A 142 12.67 -10.68 -11.53
N HIS A 143 12.32 -10.75 -10.24
CA HIS A 143 13.24 -10.63 -9.10
C HIS A 143 13.95 -9.27 -8.99
N GLN A 144 13.33 -8.20 -9.48
CA GLN A 144 13.85 -6.84 -9.38
C GLN A 144 13.00 -6.03 -8.39
N SER A 145 13.61 -5.04 -7.74
CA SER A 145 12.87 -4.09 -6.91
C SER A 145 11.84 -3.34 -7.75
N LEU A 146 10.65 -3.12 -7.19
CA LEU A 146 9.56 -2.39 -7.84
C LEU A 146 9.92 -0.91 -8.11
N HIS A 147 10.94 -0.35 -7.44
CA HIS A 147 11.47 1.00 -7.72
C HIS A 147 12.68 1.04 -8.66
N ARG A 148 13.05 -0.09 -9.27
CA ARG A 148 14.23 -0.11 -10.15
C ARG A 148 14.01 0.80 -11.37
N ILE A 149 14.74 1.92 -11.41
CA ILE A 149 14.73 2.84 -12.56
C ILE A 149 15.57 2.25 -13.71
N GLY A 150 15.10 2.45 -14.94
CA GLY A 150 15.80 2.01 -16.17
C GLY A 150 15.10 2.47 -17.44
N ASP A 151 15.39 1.75 -18.55
CA ASP A 151 14.81 1.99 -19.88
C ASP A 151 13.37 1.45 -20.00
N ILE A 152 13.01 0.46 -19.17
CA ILE A 152 11.67 -0.10 -19.06
C ILE A 152 11.07 0.45 -17.76
N HIS A 153 9.92 1.11 -17.86
CA HIS A 153 9.18 1.62 -16.71
C HIS A 153 8.85 0.48 -15.73
N ASN A 154 9.16 0.68 -14.45
CA ASN A 154 8.73 -0.21 -13.37
C ASN A 154 7.23 -0.03 -13.05
N PRO A 155 6.62 -0.88 -12.19
CA PRO A 155 5.18 -0.82 -11.96
C PRO A 155 4.65 0.52 -11.43
N TYR A 156 5.42 1.26 -10.62
CA TYR A 156 5.05 2.61 -10.19
C TYR A 156 5.03 3.60 -11.35
N GLU A 157 6.07 3.59 -12.20
CA GLU A 157 6.15 4.44 -13.40
C GLU A 157 5.03 4.13 -14.41
N GLN A 158 4.67 2.85 -14.56
CA GLN A 158 3.54 2.44 -15.40
C GLN A 158 2.20 2.90 -14.80
N ALA A 159 1.99 2.74 -13.50
CA ALA A 159 0.78 3.18 -12.82
C ALA A 159 0.59 4.70 -12.93
N LEU A 160 1.61 5.49 -12.60
CA LEU A 160 1.64 6.95 -12.78
C LEU A 160 1.36 7.35 -14.23
N SER A 161 2.04 6.73 -15.19
CA SER A 161 1.89 7.06 -16.62
C SER A 161 0.54 6.68 -17.22
N ILE A 162 -0.15 5.66 -16.69
CA ILE A 162 -1.50 5.29 -17.16
C ILE A 162 -2.54 6.17 -16.47
N ILE A 163 -2.49 6.32 -15.15
CA ILE A 163 -3.44 7.18 -14.41
C ILE A 163 -3.32 8.64 -14.86
N GLY A 164 -2.11 9.14 -15.10
CA GLY A 164 -1.93 10.51 -15.59
C GLY A 164 -2.58 10.76 -16.94
N ARG A 165 -2.68 9.73 -17.80
CA ARG A 165 -3.40 9.82 -19.09
C ARG A 165 -4.92 9.69 -18.96
N THR A 166 -5.46 9.37 -17.77
CA THR A 166 -6.91 9.12 -17.58
C THR A 166 -7.56 9.97 -16.49
N LEU A 167 -6.80 10.49 -15.52
CA LEU A 167 -7.30 11.39 -14.46
C LEU A 167 -7.02 12.87 -14.73
N SER A 168 -5.99 13.23 -15.51
CA SER A 168 -5.70 14.64 -15.85
C SER A 168 -6.84 15.36 -16.58
N ALA A 169 -7.74 14.62 -17.23
CA ALA A 169 -8.96 15.16 -17.83
C ALA A 169 -10.03 15.61 -16.81
N PHE A 170 -9.80 15.36 -15.51
CA PHE A 170 -10.68 15.71 -14.39
C PHE A 170 -9.97 16.55 -13.31
N ASP A 171 -8.69 16.87 -13.49
CA ASP A 171 -7.92 17.69 -12.55
C ASP A 171 -8.13 19.19 -12.86
N GLU A 172 -8.33 20.05 -11.86
CA GLU A 172 -8.79 21.44 -12.07
C GLU A 172 -7.71 22.34 -12.68
N ASP A 173 -6.48 22.24 -12.19
CA ASP A 173 -5.39 23.19 -12.48
C ASP A 173 -4.08 22.53 -12.93
N ASN A 174 -4.02 21.19 -12.98
CA ASN A 174 -2.84 20.38 -13.29
C ASN A 174 -1.71 20.49 -12.24
N PHE A 175 -2.03 20.90 -11.00
CA PHE A 175 -1.09 20.97 -9.89
C PHE A 175 -1.32 19.84 -8.88
N ILE A 176 -0.40 18.87 -8.87
CA ILE A 176 -0.55 17.62 -8.13
C ILE A 176 0.44 17.57 -6.95
N PRO A 177 -0.02 17.73 -5.69
CA PRO A 177 0.80 17.47 -4.51
C PRO A 177 1.28 16.00 -4.49
N CYS A 178 2.60 15.81 -4.59
CA CYS A 178 3.24 14.50 -4.67
C CYS A 178 4.12 14.23 -3.45
N PHE A 179 3.90 13.09 -2.79
CA PHE A 179 4.56 12.71 -1.55
C PHE A 179 5.11 11.30 -1.57
N GLY A 180 6.18 11.05 -0.80
CA GLY A 180 6.69 9.72 -0.49
C GLY A 180 6.58 9.38 0.99
N PHE A 181 6.47 8.11 1.33
CA PHE A 181 6.42 7.62 2.72
C PHE A 181 7.10 6.25 2.88
N GLY A 182 7.46 5.87 4.12
CA GLY A 182 8.04 4.56 4.41
C GLY A 182 9.54 4.40 4.10
N ASP A 183 10.19 5.45 3.62
CA ASP A 183 11.64 5.50 3.51
C ASP A 183 12.31 5.67 4.89
N ALA A 184 13.64 5.64 4.96
CA ALA A 184 14.37 5.76 6.22
C ALA A 184 14.46 7.18 6.81
N SER A 185 13.81 8.18 6.20
CA SER A 185 13.51 9.48 6.81
C SER A 185 12.12 9.48 7.47
N THR A 186 11.09 8.93 6.81
CA THR A 186 9.68 9.00 7.22
C THR A 186 9.17 7.84 8.08
N HIS A 187 9.66 6.62 7.85
CA HIS A 187 9.16 5.38 8.47
C HIS A 187 7.62 5.28 8.38
N ASP A 188 6.94 4.80 9.43
CA ASP A 188 5.47 4.72 9.53
C ASP A 188 4.82 5.94 10.22
N GLN A 189 5.56 7.06 10.38
CA GLN A 189 5.08 8.23 11.10
C GLN A 189 4.75 9.43 10.20
N ASP A 190 5.54 9.70 9.16
CA ASP A 190 5.49 10.95 8.37
C ASP A 190 5.45 10.72 6.85
N VAL A 191 5.44 11.81 6.07
CA VAL A 191 5.60 11.82 4.61
C VAL A 191 6.64 12.88 4.22
N PHE A 192 7.30 12.74 3.07
CA PHE A 192 8.12 13.79 2.48
C PHE A 192 7.47 14.32 1.18
N SER A 193 7.58 15.63 0.92
CA SER A 193 7.20 16.23 -0.37
C SER A 193 8.23 15.91 -1.44
N PHE A 194 7.80 15.70 -2.69
CA PHE A 194 8.72 15.55 -3.83
C PHE A 194 9.53 16.83 -4.08
N ASN A 195 8.89 18.00 -3.97
CA ASN A 195 9.56 19.28 -4.19
C ASN A 195 10.05 19.90 -2.87
N PRO A 196 11.32 20.38 -2.76
CA PRO A 196 11.90 20.93 -1.53
C PRO A 196 11.26 22.21 -0.97
N ASP A 197 10.44 22.90 -1.77
CA ASP A 197 9.70 24.10 -1.39
C ASP A 197 8.20 23.83 -1.16
N GLU A 198 7.82 22.54 -1.06
CA GLU A 198 6.45 22.06 -0.86
C GLU A 198 5.50 22.39 -2.03
N SER A 199 6.03 22.81 -3.19
CA SER A 199 5.22 23.06 -4.39
C SER A 199 4.63 21.76 -4.99
N PRO A 200 3.40 21.80 -5.54
CA PRO A 200 2.84 20.69 -6.29
C PRO A 200 3.56 20.50 -7.65
N CYS A 201 3.59 19.27 -8.15
CA CYS A 201 4.12 18.96 -9.48
C CYS A 201 3.15 19.44 -10.58
N ASN A 202 3.69 20.00 -11.67
CA ASN A 202 2.91 20.35 -12.86
C ASN A 202 2.61 19.11 -13.71
N GLY A 203 1.50 18.45 -13.39
CA GLY A 203 1.02 17.24 -14.04
C GLY A 203 1.79 15.97 -13.69
N PHE A 204 1.32 14.84 -14.22
CA PHE A 204 1.95 13.54 -14.01
C PHE A 204 3.30 13.40 -14.72
N GLU A 205 3.56 14.21 -15.74
CA GLU A 205 4.85 14.33 -16.42
C GLU A 205 5.94 14.79 -15.46
N GLU A 206 5.68 15.84 -14.64
CA GLU A 206 6.62 16.25 -13.60
C GLU A 206 6.67 15.25 -12.45
N ALA A 207 5.52 14.75 -11.97
CA ALA A 207 5.48 13.75 -10.89
C ALA A 207 6.31 12.49 -11.22
N LEU A 208 6.26 12.02 -12.47
CA LEU A 208 7.07 10.90 -12.97
C LEU A 208 8.56 11.27 -13.08
N SER A 209 8.89 12.50 -13.46
CA SER A 209 10.27 13.00 -13.50
C SER A 209 10.88 13.06 -12.09
N GLN A 210 10.16 13.66 -11.14
CA GLN A 210 10.58 13.76 -9.73
C GLN A 210 10.70 12.36 -9.11
N TYR A 211 9.76 11.44 -9.36
CA TYR A 211 9.87 10.04 -8.94
C TYR A 211 11.17 9.38 -9.44
N ARG A 212 11.52 9.56 -10.72
CA ARG A 212 12.75 9.00 -11.31
C ARG A 212 14.04 9.62 -10.76
N GLU A 213 14.02 10.87 -10.31
CA GLU A 213 15.16 11.53 -9.66
C GLU A 213 15.32 11.12 -8.18
N ILE A 214 14.20 11.05 -7.45
CA ILE A 214 14.20 10.80 -6.00
C ILE A 214 14.42 9.32 -5.69
N ALA A 215 13.68 8.39 -6.34
CA ALA A 215 13.66 6.98 -5.97
C ALA A 215 15.05 6.30 -5.90
N PRO A 216 16.02 6.56 -6.80
CA PRO A 216 17.38 6.00 -6.70
C PRO A 216 18.21 6.48 -5.50
N GLN A 217 17.82 7.60 -4.86
CA GLN A 217 18.55 8.22 -3.74
C GLN A 217 18.01 7.76 -2.38
N LEU A 218 16.79 7.22 -2.32
CA LEU A 218 16.13 6.82 -1.08
C LEU A 218 16.76 5.55 -0.47
N ARG A 219 16.77 5.50 0.86
CA ARG A 219 16.98 4.25 1.60
C ARG A 219 15.62 3.70 2.01
N LEU A 220 15.11 2.72 1.26
CA LEU A 220 13.83 2.06 1.55
C LEU A 220 13.83 1.46 2.97
N SER A 221 12.72 1.60 3.70
CA SER A 221 12.65 1.28 5.14
C SER A 221 11.29 0.69 5.55
N GLY A 222 10.73 1.13 6.68
CA GLY A 222 9.43 0.78 7.20
C GLY A 222 9.34 1.19 8.68
N PRO A 223 8.29 0.79 9.42
CA PRO A 223 7.15 -0.01 8.97
C PRO A 223 6.29 0.65 7.88
N THR A 224 5.36 -0.12 7.32
CA THR A 224 4.42 0.31 6.28
C THR A 224 3.07 0.66 6.93
N SER A 225 2.60 1.90 6.73
CA SER A 225 1.33 2.44 7.22
C SER A 225 0.86 3.53 6.28
N PHE A 226 -0.43 3.56 5.91
CA PHE A 226 -0.97 4.63 5.06
C PHE A 226 -1.55 5.81 5.85
N ALA A 227 -1.57 5.73 7.19
CA ALA A 227 -2.06 6.82 8.03
C ALA A 227 -1.37 8.18 7.74
N PRO A 228 -0.03 8.30 7.61
CA PRO A 228 0.62 9.59 7.39
C PRO A 228 0.18 10.28 6.08
N ILE A 229 0.01 9.51 4.99
CA ILE A 229 -0.39 10.04 3.69
C ILE A 229 -1.88 10.36 3.60
N ILE A 230 -2.75 9.56 4.24
CA ILE A 230 -4.18 9.86 4.36
C ILE A 230 -4.39 11.09 5.26
N GLU A 231 -3.59 11.24 6.32
CA GLU A 231 -3.59 12.42 7.19
C GLU A 231 -3.07 13.68 6.48
N MET A 232 -2.07 13.57 5.60
CA MET A 232 -1.64 14.65 4.72
C MET A 232 -2.77 15.09 3.77
N ALA A 233 -3.45 14.14 3.12
CA ALA A 233 -4.57 14.45 2.23
C ALA A 233 -5.75 15.11 2.98
N MET A 234 -6.07 14.69 4.21
CA MET A 234 -7.04 15.39 5.06
C MET A 234 -6.63 16.83 5.39
N THR A 235 -5.33 17.12 5.53
CA THR A 235 -4.83 18.47 5.74
C THR A 235 -4.95 19.33 4.47
N ILE A 236 -4.59 18.79 3.29
CA ILE A 236 -4.74 19.50 2.00
C ILE A 236 -6.22 19.82 1.72
N VAL A 237 -7.13 18.86 1.91
CA VAL A 237 -8.58 19.07 1.76
C VAL A 237 -9.08 20.17 2.69
N GLU A 238 -8.65 20.19 3.96
CA GLU A 238 -9.02 21.24 4.90
C GLU A 238 -8.49 22.63 4.47
N GLN A 239 -7.23 22.70 4.01
CA GLN A 239 -6.58 23.93 3.52
C GLN A 239 -7.24 24.48 2.24
N SER A 240 -7.76 23.61 1.36
CA SER A 240 -8.53 24.00 0.16
C SER A 240 -9.90 24.62 0.47
N GLY A 241 -10.33 24.63 1.74
CA GLY A 241 -11.70 25.00 2.13
C GLY A 241 -12.72 23.87 1.95
N GLY A 242 -12.27 22.62 1.83
CA GLY A 242 -13.13 21.46 1.59
C GLY A 242 -13.51 21.25 0.12
N GLN A 243 -12.62 21.54 -0.83
CA GLN A 243 -12.78 21.07 -2.21
C GLN A 243 -12.67 19.54 -2.29
N TYR A 244 -13.27 18.94 -3.33
CA TYR A 244 -13.18 17.49 -3.54
C TYR A 244 -11.77 17.09 -3.99
N HIS A 245 -11.20 16.08 -3.33
CA HIS A 245 -9.90 15.52 -3.68
C HIS A 245 -9.96 14.00 -3.86
N VAL A 246 -9.10 13.49 -4.73
CA VAL A 246 -8.82 12.06 -4.87
C VAL A 246 -7.35 11.81 -4.52
N LEU A 247 -7.12 11.10 -3.42
CA LEU A 247 -5.80 10.60 -3.04
C LEU A 247 -5.50 9.29 -3.77
N LEU A 248 -4.54 9.34 -4.69
CA LEU A 248 -3.90 8.17 -5.28
C LEU A 248 -2.76 7.69 -4.37
N ILE A 249 -2.91 6.51 -3.77
CA ILE A 249 -1.79 5.79 -3.14
C ILE A 249 -1.32 4.70 -4.10
N ILE A 250 -0.03 4.64 -4.39
CA ILE A 250 0.58 3.50 -5.10
C ILE A 250 1.49 2.77 -4.11
N ALA A 251 1.27 1.46 -3.93
CA ALA A 251 1.96 0.66 -2.92
C ALA A 251 2.01 -0.84 -3.24
N ASP A 252 2.86 -1.59 -2.53
CA ASP A 252 2.97 -3.05 -2.67
C ASP A 252 2.11 -3.88 -1.68
N GLY A 253 1.25 -3.19 -0.92
CA GLY A 253 0.25 -3.77 -0.04
C GLY A 253 0.77 -4.31 1.29
N GLN A 254 2.08 -4.25 1.56
CA GLN A 254 2.68 -4.89 2.75
C GLN A 254 2.57 -4.06 4.04
N VAL A 255 1.36 -3.56 4.33
CA VAL A 255 1.04 -2.91 5.62
C VAL A 255 1.49 -3.81 6.76
N THR A 256 2.35 -3.29 7.65
CA THR A 256 3.18 -4.15 8.50
C THR A 256 2.38 -4.87 9.58
N ARG A 257 2.42 -6.20 9.56
CA ARG A 257 1.87 -7.07 10.62
C ARG A 257 2.92 -7.40 11.68
N SER A 258 2.55 -7.40 12.96
CA SER A 258 3.46 -7.85 14.03
C SER A 258 3.48 -9.38 14.10
N VAL A 259 4.60 -9.95 14.55
CA VAL A 259 4.69 -11.39 14.86
C VAL A 259 3.86 -11.79 16.07
N ASP A 260 3.48 -10.83 16.91
CA ASP A 260 2.62 -11.02 18.09
C ASP A 260 1.11 -10.82 17.77
N THR A 261 0.76 -10.39 16.54
CA THR A 261 -0.63 -10.19 16.13
C THR A 261 -1.31 -11.56 15.98
N LEU A 262 -2.29 -11.85 16.84
CA LEU A 262 -3.09 -13.07 16.73
C LEU A 262 -3.93 -13.08 15.45
N SER A 263 -4.20 -14.28 14.91
CA SER A 263 -5.02 -14.43 13.70
C SER A 263 -6.41 -13.83 13.91
N GLY A 264 -6.77 -12.84 13.09
CA GLY A 264 -8.00 -12.05 13.23
C GLY A 264 -7.89 -10.76 14.05
N GLN A 265 -6.67 -10.34 14.42
CA GLN A 265 -6.39 -9.01 14.97
C GLN A 265 -5.60 -8.14 13.97
N LEU A 266 -5.70 -6.82 14.12
CA LEU A 266 -4.90 -5.85 13.39
C LEU A 266 -3.63 -5.47 14.16
N SER A 267 -2.56 -5.15 13.44
CA SER A 267 -1.35 -4.52 13.98
C SER A 267 -1.58 -3.03 14.34
N SER A 268 -0.59 -2.41 14.98
CA SER A 268 -0.56 -0.96 15.19
C SER A 268 -0.62 -0.13 13.89
N GLN A 269 -0.06 -0.64 12.79
CA GLN A 269 0.00 0.05 11.50
C GLN A 269 -1.30 -0.16 10.71
N GLU A 270 -1.86 -1.37 10.77
CA GLU A 270 -3.18 -1.68 10.21
C GLU A 270 -4.28 -0.87 10.91
N GLN A 271 -4.29 -0.85 12.26
CA GLN A 271 -5.26 -0.08 13.03
C GLN A 271 -5.16 1.42 12.75
N LYS A 272 -3.95 2.01 12.77
CA LYS A 272 -3.73 3.41 12.38
C LYS A 272 -4.26 3.70 10.97
N THR A 273 -4.05 2.78 10.03
CA THR A 273 -4.52 2.93 8.64
C THR A 273 -6.05 2.90 8.56
N VAL A 274 -6.71 1.96 9.24
CA VAL A 274 -8.18 1.91 9.33
C VAL A 274 -8.74 3.16 10.01
N ASP A 275 -8.16 3.60 11.13
CA ASP A 275 -8.57 4.81 11.85
C ASP A 275 -8.45 6.06 10.96
N ALA A 276 -7.39 6.15 10.14
CA ALA A 276 -7.19 7.24 9.19
C ALA A 276 -8.22 7.22 8.05
N ILE A 277 -8.56 6.05 7.48
CA ILE A 277 -9.61 5.93 6.44
C ILE A 277 -10.98 6.31 7.01
N VAL A 278 -11.33 5.82 8.20
CA VAL A 278 -12.57 6.17 8.92
C VAL A 278 -12.62 7.68 9.20
N LYS A 279 -11.51 8.30 9.61
CA LYS A 279 -11.43 9.76 9.78
C LYS A 279 -11.59 10.51 8.45
N ALA A 280 -10.95 10.04 7.37
CA ALA A 280 -11.02 10.63 6.04
C ALA A 280 -12.46 10.63 5.46
N SER A 281 -13.29 9.65 5.83
CA SER A 281 -14.72 9.63 5.44
C SER A 281 -15.56 10.80 6.00
N GLN A 282 -14.99 11.66 6.85
CA GLN A 282 -15.61 12.91 7.33
C GLN A 282 -15.21 14.14 6.50
N PHE A 283 -14.47 13.94 5.41
CA PHE A 283 -13.99 14.97 4.48
C PHE A 283 -14.50 14.66 3.06
N PRO A 284 -14.53 15.64 2.14
CA PRO A 284 -14.75 15.39 0.71
C PRO A 284 -13.51 14.78 0.04
N LEU A 285 -13.08 13.61 0.54
CA LEU A 285 -11.85 12.91 0.16
C LEU A 285 -12.14 11.46 -0.21
N SER A 286 -11.81 11.11 -1.46
CA SER A 286 -11.78 9.74 -1.97
C SER A 286 -10.36 9.20 -1.99
N ILE A 287 -10.18 7.90 -1.76
CA ILE A 287 -8.87 7.24 -1.76
C ILE A 287 -8.88 6.10 -2.79
N ILE A 288 -7.89 6.08 -3.69
CA ILE A 288 -7.64 4.97 -4.61
C ILE A 288 -6.28 4.36 -4.24
N LEU A 289 -6.26 3.10 -3.82
CA LEU A 289 -5.04 2.32 -3.61
C LEU A 289 -4.73 1.45 -4.83
N VAL A 290 -3.66 1.78 -5.53
CA VAL A 290 -3.14 1.02 -6.68
C VAL A 290 -2.09 0.03 -6.21
N GLY A 291 -2.47 -1.24 -6.16
CA GLY A 291 -1.61 -2.36 -5.76
C GLY A 291 -0.66 -2.81 -6.87
N VAL A 292 0.63 -2.53 -6.69
CA VAL A 292 1.73 -2.96 -7.58
C VAL A 292 2.55 -4.10 -6.97
N GLY A 293 3.16 -4.94 -7.80
CA GLY A 293 3.91 -6.12 -7.33
C GLY A 293 3.05 -7.36 -7.03
N ASP A 294 3.62 -8.28 -6.25
CA ASP A 294 3.13 -9.65 -6.02
C ASP A 294 1.99 -9.76 -4.98
N GLY A 295 1.80 -8.74 -4.14
CA GLY A 295 0.93 -8.83 -2.95
C GLY A 295 1.57 -9.64 -1.81
N PRO A 296 0.78 -10.27 -0.91
CA PRO A 296 -0.67 -10.51 -1.00
C PRO A 296 -1.55 -9.26 -0.86
N TRP A 297 -2.80 -9.37 -1.30
CA TRP A 297 -3.75 -8.25 -1.43
C TRP A 297 -5.00 -8.37 -0.55
N ASP A 298 -5.11 -9.42 0.26
CA ASP A 298 -6.35 -9.79 0.95
C ASP A 298 -6.83 -8.72 1.94
N MET A 299 -5.90 -8.08 2.66
CA MET A 299 -6.19 -6.95 3.56
C MET A 299 -6.70 -5.72 2.80
N MET A 300 -6.19 -5.47 1.58
CA MET A 300 -6.60 -4.30 0.80
C MET A 300 -8.02 -4.48 0.23
N LYS A 301 -8.39 -5.72 -0.10
CA LYS A 301 -9.77 -6.13 -0.45
C LYS A 301 -10.71 -6.12 0.76
N GLU A 302 -10.20 -6.34 1.97
CA GLU A 302 -10.96 -6.17 3.21
C GLU A 302 -11.23 -4.67 3.49
N PHE A 303 -10.26 -3.80 3.17
CA PHE A 303 -10.41 -2.34 3.31
C PHE A 303 -11.37 -1.70 2.29
N ASP A 304 -11.40 -2.22 1.06
CA ASP A 304 -12.42 -1.97 0.01
C ASP A 304 -13.85 -2.06 0.63
N ASP A 305 -14.27 -3.27 0.99
CA ASP A 305 -15.68 -3.59 1.27
C ASP A 305 -16.10 -3.41 2.74
N ASN A 306 -15.18 -3.56 3.70
CA ASN A 306 -15.52 -3.96 5.08
C ASN A 306 -14.95 -3.07 6.20
N ILE A 307 -14.59 -1.80 5.92
CA ILE A 307 -14.23 -0.86 7.00
C ILE A 307 -15.49 -0.43 7.79
N PRO A 308 -15.62 -0.78 9.08
CA PRO A 308 -16.76 -0.34 9.89
C PRO A 308 -16.62 1.14 10.28
N ALA A 309 -17.77 1.78 10.54
CA ALA A 309 -17.88 3.17 11.04
C ALA A 309 -17.37 4.30 10.12
N ARG A 310 -16.97 4.02 8.87
CA ARG A 310 -16.85 5.06 7.83
C ARG A 310 -18.22 5.67 7.51
N SER A 311 -18.26 6.98 7.25
CA SER A 311 -19.50 7.76 7.02
C SER A 311 -20.09 7.53 5.62
N PHE A 312 -19.20 7.28 4.66
CA PHE A 312 -19.45 6.72 3.35
C PHE A 312 -18.25 5.85 2.96
N ASP A 313 -18.44 4.99 1.97
CA ASP A 313 -17.37 4.24 1.32
C ASP A 313 -16.47 5.20 0.55
N ASN A 314 -15.21 5.30 0.96
CA ASN A 314 -14.27 6.31 0.48
C ASN A 314 -12.91 5.72 0.08
N PHE A 315 -12.83 4.40 -0.13
CA PHE A 315 -11.58 3.67 -0.36
C PHE A 315 -11.77 2.58 -1.41
N GLN A 316 -11.17 2.77 -2.59
CA GLN A 316 -11.12 1.79 -3.67
C GLN A 316 -9.73 1.13 -3.73
N PHE A 317 -9.66 -0.20 -3.75
CA PHE A 317 -8.46 -0.96 -4.08
C PHE A 317 -8.45 -1.43 -5.55
N VAL A 318 -7.30 -1.32 -6.21
CA VAL A 318 -7.10 -1.77 -7.61
C VAL A 318 -5.82 -2.61 -7.73
N ASN A 319 -5.97 -3.89 -8.06
CA ASN A 319 -4.84 -4.78 -8.32
C ASN A 319 -4.23 -4.54 -9.72
N PHE A 320 -3.35 -3.56 -9.82
CA PHE A 320 -2.70 -3.15 -11.07
C PHE A 320 -1.92 -4.30 -11.71
N THR A 321 -1.13 -5.04 -10.94
CA THR A 321 -0.36 -6.19 -11.43
C THR A 321 -1.25 -7.25 -12.05
N GLU A 322 -2.39 -7.58 -11.43
CA GLU A 322 -3.34 -8.54 -11.98
C GLU A 322 -3.91 -8.06 -13.32
N ILE A 323 -4.36 -6.81 -13.43
CA ILE A 323 -4.86 -6.24 -14.69
C ILE A 323 -3.76 -6.24 -15.76
N MET A 324 -2.55 -5.81 -15.42
CA MET A 324 -1.42 -5.75 -16.35
C MET A 324 -0.89 -7.14 -16.76
N SER A 325 -1.15 -8.20 -15.97
CA SER A 325 -0.81 -9.58 -16.32
C SER A 325 -1.69 -10.18 -17.44
N LYS A 326 -2.89 -9.61 -17.69
CA LYS A 326 -3.91 -10.21 -18.56
C LYS A 326 -3.43 -10.33 -20.01
N ARG A 327 -3.80 -11.41 -20.69
CA ARG A 327 -3.41 -11.71 -22.08
C ARG A 327 -4.28 -10.97 -23.10
N VAL A 328 -4.31 -9.64 -23.00
CA VAL A 328 -5.03 -8.72 -23.89
C VAL A 328 -4.11 -7.60 -24.40
N SER A 329 -4.56 -6.78 -25.35
CA SER A 329 -3.81 -5.63 -25.87
C SER A 329 -3.53 -4.59 -24.78
N GLN A 330 -2.40 -3.88 -24.88
CA GLN A 330 -1.98 -2.88 -23.89
C GLN A 330 -3.07 -1.84 -23.61
N SER A 331 -3.60 -1.20 -24.66
CA SER A 331 -4.70 -0.21 -24.51
C SER A 331 -5.93 -0.77 -23.77
N ARG A 332 -6.26 -2.07 -23.92
CA ARG A 332 -7.36 -2.67 -23.15
C ARG A 332 -7.03 -2.80 -21.67
N LYS A 333 -5.78 -3.14 -21.30
CA LYS A 333 -5.33 -3.16 -19.90
C LYS A 333 -5.40 -1.76 -19.29
N GLU A 334 -5.00 -0.74 -20.05
CA GLU A 334 -5.01 0.65 -19.60
C GLU A 334 -6.44 1.15 -19.37
N THR A 335 -7.37 0.87 -20.31
CA THR A 335 -8.81 1.14 -20.12
C THR A 335 -9.41 0.36 -18.94
N GLU A 336 -9.04 -0.91 -18.76
CA GLU A 336 -9.55 -1.77 -17.68
C GLU A 336 -9.03 -1.32 -16.30
N PHE A 337 -7.78 -0.89 -16.22
CA PHE A 337 -7.18 -0.30 -15.01
C PHE A 337 -7.81 1.05 -14.65
N ALA A 338 -7.94 1.96 -15.62
CA ALA A 338 -8.57 3.26 -15.38
C ALA A 338 -10.06 3.15 -15.02
N LEU A 339 -10.78 2.19 -15.60
CA LEU A 339 -12.17 1.91 -15.23
C LEU A 339 -12.28 1.37 -13.80
N ALA A 340 -11.35 0.51 -13.37
CA ALA A 340 -11.31 0.02 -11.99
C ALA A 340 -10.95 1.13 -10.99
N ALA A 341 -9.97 1.99 -11.31
CA ALA A 341 -9.59 3.12 -10.46
C ALA A 341 -10.70 4.17 -10.28
N LEU A 342 -11.54 4.35 -11.30
CA LEU A 342 -12.64 5.32 -11.28
C LEU A 342 -13.99 4.73 -10.87
N MET A 343 -14.10 3.43 -10.59
CA MET A 343 -15.40 2.74 -10.49
C MET A 343 -16.32 3.37 -9.45
N GLU A 344 -15.81 3.67 -8.26
CA GLU A 344 -16.63 4.25 -7.20
C GLU A 344 -16.73 5.78 -7.21
N ILE A 345 -15.77 6.48 -7.82
CA ILE A 345 -15.58 7.95 -7.74
C ILE A 345 -16.88 8.76 -7.98
N PRO A 346 -17.77 8.43 -8.96
CA PRO A 346 -19.04 9.14 -9.13
C PRO A 346 -20.00 8.99 -7.95
N SER A 347 -20.02 7.81 -7.32
CA SER A 347 -20.84 7.51 -6.15
C SER A 347 -20.25 8.10 -4.87
N GLN A 348 -18.92 8.07 -4.73
CA GLN A 348 -18.19 8.67 -3.62
C GLN A 348 -18.36 10.19 -3.61
N TYR A 349 -18.08 10.88 -4.73
CA TYR A 349 -18.31 12.33 -4.88
C TYR A 349 -19.76 12.70 -4.50
N LYS A 350 -20.74 11.95 -5.01
CA LYS A 350 -22.16 12.15 -4.68
C LYS A 350 -22.48 11.92 -3.20
N ALA A 351 -21.77 11.02 -2.52
CA ALA A 351 -21.90 10.87 -1.06
C ALA A 351 -21.39 12.12 -0.34
N THR A 352 -20.28 12.73 -0.77
CA THR A 352 -19.78 14.00 -0.18
C THR A 352 -20.79 15.15 -0.31
N LEU A 353 -21.53 15.20 -1.42
CA LEU A 353 -22.64 16.14 -1.64
C LEU A 353 -23.85 15.84 -0.73
N GLU A 354 -24.33 14.59 -0.72
CA GLU A 354 -25.53 14.21 0.06
C GLU A 354 -25.29 14.24 1.58
N LEU A 355 -24.05 14.07 2.04
CA LEU A 355 -23.63 14.21 3.44
C LEU A 355 -23.27 15.66 3.83
N GLY A 356 -23.16 16.59 2.89
CA GLY A 356 -22.82 18.00 3.14
C GLY A 356 -21.37 18.24 3.53
N LEU A 357 -20.43 17.40 3.05
CA LEU A 357 -18.99 17.50 3.33
C LEU A 357 -18.29 18.48 2.39
N LEU A 358 -18.80 18.65 1.16
CA LEU A 358 -18.17 19.50 0.14
C LEU A 358 -18.30 21.00 0.48
N GLY A 359 -17.23 21.77 0.24
CA GLY A 359 -17.17 23.22 0.41
C GLY A 359 -17.13 23.69 1.87
N HIS A 360 -16.78 22.82 2.81
CA HIS A 360 -16.76 23.12 4.25
C HIS A 360 -15.50 22.57 4.93
N SER A 361 -14.68 23.47 5.48
CA SER A 361 -13.62 23.13 6.45
C SER A 361 -14.22 22.50 7.72
N THR A 362 -13.66 21.38 8.17
CA THR A 362 -14.20 20.55 9.26
C THR A 362 -13.73 21.00 10.65
N GLY A 363 -12.59 21.69 10.75
CA GLY A 363 -11.85 21.95 11.98
C GLY A 363 -11.22 20.69 12.62
N LYS A 364 -11.15 19.56 11.91
CA LYS A 364 -10.73 18.24 12.44
C LYS A 364 -9.46 17.67 11.79
N SER A 365 -8.86 18.36 10.81
CA SER A 365 -7.64 17.86 10.17
C SER A 365 -6.50 17.70 11.19
N PRO A 366 -5.52 16.83 10.95
CA PRO A 366 -4.40 16.59 11.87
C PRO A 366 -3.28 17.65 11.81
N ASP A 367 -3.42 18.69 10.98
CA ASP A 367 -2.41 19.74 10.72
C ASP A 367 -1.01 19.17 10.42
N ARG A 368 -0.95 18.29 9.41
CA ARG A 368 0.28 17.64 8.93
C ARG A 368 1.13 18.60 8.10
N PHE A 369 2.45 18.51 8.28
CA PHE A 369 3.45 19.16 7.45
C PHE A 369 4.37 18.09 6.85
N PRO A 370 4.73 18.17 5.56
CA PRO A 370 5.66 17.21 4.95
C PRO A 370 7.10 17.48 5.40
N LEU A 371 7.93 16.44 5.36
CA LEU A 371 9.38 16.59 5.37
C LEU A 371 9.86 17.05 3.98
N PRO A 372 11.00 17.76 3.87
CA PRO A 372 11.67 17.95 2.58
C PRO A 372 12.15 16.59 2.03
N PRO A 373 12.29 16.43 0.70
CA PRO A 373 12.75 15.18 0.11
C PRO A 373 14.17 14.85 0.60
N PRO A 374 14.47 13.61 1.03
CA PRO A 374 15.75 13.23 1.64
C PRO A 374 16.89 13.04 0.62
N VAL A 375 16.87 13.80 -0.47
CA VAL A 375 17.86 13.79 -1.56
C VAL A 375 19.11 14.61 -1.18
N GLY A 376 20.25 14.28 -1.80
CA GLY A 376 21.55 14.82 -1.39
C GLY A 376 21.66 16.34 -1.57
N SER A 377 22.01 17.08 -0.51
CA SER A 377 22.08 18.55 -0.53
C SER A 377 23.21 19.09 -1.41
N HIS A 378 22.91 19.27 -2.70
CA HIS A 378 23.80 19.87 -3.69
C HIS A 378 23.38 21.31 -4.05
N GLY A 379 23.60 22.23 -3.10
CA GLY A 379 24.00 23.60 -3.48
C GLY A 379 22.94 24.70 -3.50
N VAL A 380 21.98 24.71 -2.57
CA VAL A 380 21.23 25.95 -2.24
C VAL A 380 21.45 26.35 -0.79
N SER A 381 22.32 27.34 -0.56
CA SER A 381 22.52 27.95 0.76
C SER A 381 21.40 28.94 1.11
N SER A 382 20.19 28.44 1.29
CA SER A 382 19.05 29.25 1.74
C SER A 382 19.20 29.62 3.21
N ILE A 383 19.68 30.85 3.47
CA ILE A 383 19.79 31.43 4.81
C ILE A 383 18.39 31.71 5.36
N SER A 384 17.80 30.71 6.05
CA SER A 384 16.47 30.82 6.65
C SER A 384 16.54 31.49 8.02
N THR A 385 16.50 32.82 8.04
CA THR A 385 16.53 33.64 9.26
C THR A 385 15.15 33.77 9.92
N LYS A 386 14.79 32.80 10.78
CA LYS A 386 13.71 32.99 11.77
C LYS A 386 14.20 32.65 13.19
N PRO A 387 13.86 33.45 14.23
CA PRO A 387 14.53 33.39 15.53
C PRO A 387 13.89 32.38 16.50
N SER A 388 14.67 31.39 16.92
CA SER A 388 14.31 30.53 18.06
C SER A 388 14.36 31.32 19.37
N ARG A 389 13.24 31.36 20.11
CA ARG A 389 13.19 31.93 21.47
C ARG A 389 13.92 31.02 22.45
N SER A 390 15.09 31.45 22.94
CA SER A 390 15.86 30.72 23.95
C SER A 390 15.37 31.03 25.37
N THR A 391 14.73 30.06 26.02
CA THR A 391 14.53 30.07 27.48
C THR A 391 15.82 29.64 28.17
N SER A 392 16.46 30.56 28.88
CA SER A 392 17.71 30.30 29.59
C SER A 392 17.52 29.46 30.85
N PHE A 393 18.30 28.38 30.99
CA PHE A 393 18.83 27.96 32.29
C PHE A 393 20.26 27.44 32.13
N GLN A 394 21.17 27.97 32.93
CA GLN A 394 22.55 27.52 33.03
C GLN A 394 22.70 26.54 34.19
N GLN A 395 23.52 25.51 34.02
CA GLN A 395 24.32 24.96 35.11
C GLN A 395 25.65 24.44 34.54
N SER A 396 26.72 24.51 35.35
CA SER A 396 28.10 24.54 34.88
C SER A 396 29.01 23.56 35.61
N ALA A 397 30.15 23.29 34.98
CA ALA A 397 31.38 22.68 35.52
C ALA A 397 31.44 21.15 35.66
N PRO A 398 32.66 20.54 35.71
CA PRO A 398 33.98 21.09 35.38
C PRO A 398 34.72 20.32 34.25
N VAL A 399 35.82 20.90 33.75
CA VAL A 399 36.73 20.27 32.79
C VAL A 399 37.82 19.45 33.50
N TYR A 400 38.14 18.27 32.99
CA TYR A 400 39.44 17.59 33.18
C TYR A 400 39.96 17.05 31.82
N PRO A 401 41.29 16.90 31.62
CA PRO A 401 41.87 16.87 30.27
C PRO A 401 42.37 15.49 29.80
N GLY A 402 42.36 15.31 28.48
CA GLY A 402 43.22 14.37 27.74
C GLY A 402 42.73 12.93 27.61
N TYR A 403 42.55 12.46 26.37
CA TYR A 403 43.59 11.70 25.66
C TYR A 403 43.17 11.46 24.20
N ASP A 404 43.96 11.92 23.23
CA ASP A 404 43.78 11.58 21.82
C ASP A 404 44.20 10.13 21.56
N THR A 405 43.28 9.30 21.05
CA THR A 405 43.62 8.01 20.41
C THR A 405 42.54 7.61 19.40
N ALA A 406 42.76 7.91 18.13
CA ALA A 406 42.00 7.32 17.03
C ALA A 406 42.51 5.89 16.75
N PRO A 407 41.65 4.85 16.74
CA PRO A 407 42.00 3.53 16.22
C PRO A 407 41.78 3.49 14.71
N SER A 408 42.84 3.22 13.94
CA SER A 408 42.76 3.12 12.47
C SER A 408 41.84 1.99 12.00
N THR A 409 41.18 2.19 10.86
CA THR A 409 40.47 1.13 10.14
C THR A 409 41.41 0.04 9.66
N ALA A 410 41.07 -1.22 9.95
CA ALA A 410 41.72 -2.39 9.36
C ALA A 410 41.16 -2.67 7.94
N PRO A 411 41.96 -3.24 7.02
CA PRO A 411 41.53 -3.47 5.64
C PRO A 411 40.50 -4.61 5.52
N SER A 412 39.56 -4.46 4.59
CA SER A 412 38.51 -5.44 4.30
C SER A 412 39.07 -6.76 3.75
N ALA A 413 38.79 -7.88 4.43
CA ALA A 413 39.06 -9.21 3.89
C ALA A 413 37.97 -9.61 2.86
N SER A 414 38.39 -10.28 1.80
CA SER A 414 37.50 -10.74 0.71
C SER A 414 36.89 -12.10 1.02
N ASN A 415 35.63 -12.13 1.46
CA ASN A 415 34.86 -13.37 1.65
C ASN A 415 33.90 -13.65 0.49
N SER A 416 33.61 -14.94 0.29
CA SER A 416 32.85 -15.45 -0.84
C SER A 416 31.33 -15.23 -0.70
N SER A 417 30.61 -15.32 -1.82
CA SER A 417 29.17 -14.97 -1.94
C SER A 417 28.18 -15.92 -1.23
N TRP A 418 28.64 -16.68 -0.22
CA TRP A 418 27.84 -17.64 0.54
C TRP A 418 27.77 -17.29 2.04
N ASP A 419 28.85 -16.73 2.62
CA ASP A 419 28.90 -16.34 4.04
C ASP A 419 27.84 -15.27 4.40
N ASN A 420 27.49 -14.41 3.44
CA ASN A 420 26.55 -13.32 3.67
C ASN A 420 25.11 -13.77 3.97
N ASN A 421 24.75 -15.04 3.76
CA ASN A 421 23.37 -15.52 3.95
C ASN A 421 23.17 -16.39 5.20
N VAL A 422 24.26 -16.82 5.88
CA VAL A 422 24.19 -17.66 7.09
C VAL A 422 24.28 -16.85 8.39
N CYS A 423 23.64 -17.32 9.44
CA CYS A 423 23.60 -16.66 10.74
C CYS A 423 25.01 -16.60 11.37
N PRO A 424 25.49 -15.42 11.81
CA PRO A 424 26.85 -15.25 12.36
C PRO A 424 27.09 -15.91 13.73
N ILE A 425 26.10 -16.60 14.29
CA ILE A 425 26.18 -17.28 15.59
C ILE A 425 26.34 -18.79 15.42
N CYS A 426 25.51 -19.42 14.58
CA CYS A 426 25.56 -20.87 14.33
C CYS A 426 26.24 -21.25 13.00
N LEU A 427 26.51 -20.29 12.12
CA LEU A 427 27.15 -20.46 10.80
C LEU A 427 26.47 -21.49 9.88
N THR A 428 25.23 -21.87 10.19
CA THR A 428 24.52 -23.01 9.59
C THR A 428 23.13 -22.61 9.07
N ASN A 429 22.33 -21.95 9.89
CA ASN A 429 20.97 -21.54 9.54
C ASN A 429 20.98 -20.26 8.69
N PRO A 430 20.00 -20.05 7.79
CA PRO A 430 19.85 -18.79 7.06
C PRO A 430 19.54 -17.61 7.98
N LYS A 431 19.77 -16.38 7.50
CA LYS A 431 19.42 -15.14 8.21
C LYS A 431 17.92 -14.81 8.11
N ASP A 432 17.07 -15.50 8.87
CA ASP A 432 15.61 -15.27 8.92
C ASP A 432 15.13 -14.32 10.03
N LEU A 433 16.03 -13.64 10.77
CA LEU A 433 15.68 -12.65 11.80
C LEU A 433 16.59 -11.41 11.78
N ALA A 434 16.00 -10.22 11.71
CA ALA A 434 16.69 -8.93 11.88
C ALA A 434 16.40 -8.29 13.25
N PHE A 435 17.33 -7.47 13.74
CA PHE A 435 17.16 -6.63 14.93
C PHE A 435 16.89 -5.18 14.54
N GLY A 436 16.33 -4.37 15.45
CA GLY A 436 16.08 -2.94 15.25
C GLY A 436 17.32 -2.10 14.88
N CYS A 437 18.54 -2.63 15.09
CA CYS A 437 19.79 -2.03 14.63
C CYS A 437 20.25 -2.51 13.24
N GLY A 438 19.36 -3.08 12.43
CA GLY A 438 19.60 -3.55 11.05
C GLY A 438 20.38 -4.86 10.91
N HIS A 439 20.99 -5.36 11.98
CA HIS A 439 21.81 -6.58 11.98
C HIS A 439 20.96 -7.86 12.01
N GLN A 440 21.48 -8.94 11.40
CA GLN A 440 20.72 -10.17 11.13
C GLN A 440 21.33 -11.44 11.75
N THR A 441 20.45 -12.38 12.12
CA THR A 441 20.71 -13.71 12.67
C THR A 441 19.65 -14.69 12.15
N CYS A 442 19.66 -15.96 12.60
CA CYS A 442 18.50 -16.85 12.45
C CYS A 442 17.60 -16.73 13.69
N CYS A 443 16.30 -17.03 13.55
CA CYS A 443 15.33 -16.99 14.65
C CYS A 443 15.83 -17.76 15.88
N THR A 444 16.30 -18.99 15.69
CA THR A 444 16.77 -19.87 16.78
C THR A 444 17.89 -19.26 17.62
N CYS A 445 18.77 -18.46 17.02
CA CYS A 445 19.88 -17.82 17.74
C CYS A 445 19.58 -16.39 18.20
N GLY A 446 18.70 -15.67 17.51
CA GLY A 446 18.38 -14.27 17.81
C GLY A 446 17.25 -14.07 18.83
N GLN A 447 16.38 -15.07 19.03
CA GLN A 447 15.19 -14.95 19.88
C GLN A 447 15.51 -14.70 21.37
N THR A 448 16.64 -15.22 21.88
CA THR A 448 17.04 -15.11 23.30
C THR A 448 18.07 -14.00 23.59
N LEU A 449 18.56 -13.30 22.57
CA LEU A 449 19.57 -12.25 22.74
C LEU A 449 18.94 -10.95 23.25
N GLN A 450 19.56 -10.34 24.25
CA GLN A 450 19.20 -9.00 24.73
C GLN A 450 20.05 -7.88 24.09
N THR A 451 21.24 -8.21 23.58
CA THR A 451 22.13 -7.27 22.88
C THR A 451 22.59 -7.86 21.55
N CYS A 452 22.76 -7.01 20.54
CA CYS A 452 23.19 -7.41 19.21
C CYS A 452 24.65 -7.92 19.25
N PRO A 453 24.95 -9.12 18.73
CA PRO A 453 26.30 -9.68 18.79
C PRO A 453 27.32 -8.89 17.95
N ILE A 454 26.86 -8.08 17.00
CA ILE A 454 27.71 -7.31 16.08
C ILE A 454 27.95 -5.89 16.62
N CYS A 455 26.88 -5.10 16.84
CA CYS A 455 27.00 -3.69 17.25
C CYS A 455 26.78 -3.44 18.75
N ARG A 456 26.51 -4.47 19.56
CA ARG A 456 26.29 -4.44 21.03
C ARG A 456 25.10 -3.60 21.53
N SER A 457 24.37 -2.93 20.65
CA SER A 457 23.10 -2.25 20.96
C SER A 457 22.07 -3.21 21.57
N GLU A 458 21.23 -2.71 22.47
CA GLU A 458 20.11 -3.43 23.06
C GLU A 458 19.04 -3.79 22.00
N ILE A 459 18.46 -4.98 22.10
CA ILE A 459 17.49 -5.50 21.12
C ILE A 459 16.07 -5.26 21.62
N ALA A 460 15.58 -4.04 21.41
CA ALA A 460 14.16 -3.71 21.58
C ALA A 460 13.30 -4.45 20.53
N THR A 461 13.64 -4.31 19.24
CA THR A 461 12.85 -4.83 18.11
C THR A 461 13.49 -6.07 17.47
N ARG A 462 12.67 -7.07 17.14
CA ARG A 462 13.03 -8.27 16.37
C ARG A 462 12.04 -8.42 15.21
N ILE A 463 12.52 -8.61 13.99
CA ILE A 463 11.73 -8.67 12.75
C ILE A 463 12.04 -9.98 12.05
N ARG A 464 11.01 -10.77 11.71
CA ARG A 464 11.20 -12.01 10.94
C ARG A 464 11.24 -11.72 9.44
N LEU A 465 12.12 -12.41 8.72
CA LEU A 465 12.25 -12.36 7.26
C LEU A 465 11.73 -13.68 6.67
N TYR A 466 11.07 -13.62 5.50
CA TYR A 466 10.38 -14.73 4.83
C TYR A 466 10.88 -14.96 3.40
#